data_AF-A0A965PEY5-F1
#
_entry.id   AF-A0A965PEY5-F1
#
_cell.length_a   1.000
_cell.length_b   1.000
_cell.length_c   1.000
_cell.angle_alpha   90.00
_cell.angle_beta   90.00
_cell.angle_gamma   90.00
#
_symmetry.space_group_name_H-M   'P 1'
#
loop_
_entity.id
_entity.type
_entity.pdbx_description
1 polymer ?
#
loop_
_entity_poly.entity_id
_entity_poly.type
_entity_poly.pdbx_seq_one_letter_code
_entity_poly.pdbx_strand_id
1 'polypeptide(L)'
;SELSVIDATAMSTESLIEVVPAVDQELLANLLEREARIDRAQRNAYLEIGLELKAIRDGKLYATPRSEPVAGRYTFTTFEEYVEERWDMKYDRAHDVISNAVAAENLAKIPGFAPARESHVRELLKIEDDGDRAKVWQSVVDRGETITAKIVTEEVERFIAQQEKNWLTVPEWEACDEHERERLLAMPSDTQFNKQDNASIDWAQWSWNPITGCKHDCPYCYARDIAKRFYPQGFDPSIYPCRFSAPKNTKVPQKAEEDTAFKNVFTGSMADIFGRWVPAEWIELVVDAVRDNPQWNFLFLTKFPQRVHEFGQMPDNAWMGTTVDCQERVANAEKAFAKMGGGIKWLSVEPMLTPLKFSRLDLFDWIVIGGASPSAKTPKWVPPFDWVADLHAQARVAGCAVYHKDNLGMGDGIRLKEFPWEPREDRALPEQLKYLSMK
;
A
#
# COMPACT_ATOMS: atom_id res chain seq x y z
N SER A 1 -40.92 59.51 -16.21
CA SER A 1 -39.70 60.27 -16.49
C SER A 1 -38.66 59.29 -16.98
N GLU A 2 -38.24 59.51 -18.23
CA GLU A 2 -36.97 59.11 -18.84
C GLU A 2 -36.59 57.62 -18.89
N LEU A 3 -37.01 57.01 -20.00
CA LEU A 3 -36.18 56.06 -20.76
C LEU A 3 -35.06 56.84 -21.45
N SER A 4 -33.79 56.45 -21.27
CA SER A 4 -32.70 56.84 -22.17
C SER A 4 -31.84 55.63 -22.52
N VAL A 5 -31.86 55.32 -23.82
CA VAL A 5 -30.96 54.43 -24.54
C VAL A 5 -29.56 55.05 -24.57
N ILE A 6 -28.53 54.29 -24.18
CA ILE A 6 -27.12 54.53 -24.53
C ILE A 6 -26.51 53.13 -24.71
N ASP A 7 -26.56 52.59 -25.93
CA ASP A 7 -25.55 52.68 -26.99
C ASP A 7 -24.36 51.75 -26.74
N ALA A 8 -24.34 50.70 -27.54
CA ALA A 8 -23.36 49.64 -27.55
C ALA A 8 -22.32 49.98 -28.61
N THR A 9 -21.13 50.43 -28.22
CA THR A 9 -19.89 50.17 -28.95
C THR A 9 -18.66 50.68 -28.17
N ALA A 10 -17.56 49.96 -28.35
CA ALA A 10 -16.19 50.25 -27.90
C ALA A 10 -15.86 49.88 -26.44
N MET A 11 -15.74 48.59 -26.18
CA MET A 11 -14.67 48.12 -25.28
C MET A 11 -13.63 47.38 -26.12
N SER A 12 -12.45 47.97 -26.17
CA SER A 12 -11.25 47.53 -26.84
C SER A 12 -10.84 46.12 -26.44
N THR A 13 -10.38 45.37 -27.44
CA THR A 13 -9.82 44.02 -27.40
C THR A 13 -8.43 43.94 -26.73
N GLU A 14 -8.26 44.52 -25.54
CA GLU A 14 -7.03 44.35 -24.76
C GLU A 14 -7.34 44.23 -23.26
N SER A 15 -6.69 43.24 -22.62
CA SER A 15 -6.67 42.90 -21.19
C SER A 15 -7.69 41.88 -20.65
N LEU A 16 -7.69 40.69 -21.25
CA LEU A 16 -7.88 39.44 -20.48
C LEU A 16 -6.51 38.74 -20.35
N ILE A 17 -5.58 39.38 -19.63
CA ILE A 17 -4.47 38.66 -19.02
C ILE A 17 -4.97 38.32 -17.62
N GLU A 18 -5.53 37.12 -17.49
CA GLU A 18 -5.81 36.51 -16.19
C GLU A 18 -4.51 36.53 -15.38
N VAL A 19 -4.55 37.20 -14.23
CA VAL A 19 -3.50 37.09 -13.21
C VAL A 19 -3.67 35.70 -12.58
N VAL A 20 -3.09 34.70 -13.24
CA VAL A 20 -2.89 33.36 -12.66
C VAL A 20 -2.04 33.56 -11.40
N PRO A 21 -2.50 33.13 -10.22
CA PRO A 21 -1.74 33.34 -8.98
C PRO A 21 -0.35 32.73 -9.11
N ALA A 22 0.68 33.39 -8.56
CA ALA A 22 2.08 33.02 -8.78
C ALA A 22 2.41 31.54 -8.45
N VAL A 23 1.66 30.93 -7.52
CA VAL A 23 1.76 29.50 -7.17
C VAL A 23 1.42 28.59 -8.36
N ASP A 24 0.42 28.95 -9.16
CA ASP A 24 0.03 28.20 -10.36
C ASP A 24 1.04 28.37 -11.51
N GLN A 25 1.72 29.52 -11.58
CA GLN A 25 2.79 29.74 -12.58
C GLN A 25 4.04 28.89 -12.30
N GLU A 26 4.43 28.74 -11.03
CA GLU A 26 5.56 27.89 -10.65
C GLU A 26 5.29 26.41 -10.92
N LEU A 27 4.08 25.93 -10.58
CA LEU A 27 3.64 24.56 -10.88
C LEU A 27 3.58 24.29 -12.39
N LEU A 28 3.08 25.26 -13.17
CA LEU A 28 3.04 25.14 -14.63
C LEU A 28 4.45 25.13 -15.22
N ALA A 29 5.35 25.99 -14.74
CA ALA A 29 6.75 26.00 -15.18
C ALA A 29 7.42 24.65 -14.89
N ASN A 30 7.19 24.09 -13.69
CA ASN A 30 7.68 22.76 -13.30
C ASN A 30 7.10 21.66 -14.21
N LEU A 31 5.79 21.66 -14.48
CA LEU A 31 5.17 20.72 -15.43
C LEU A 31 5.84 20.78 -16.80
N LEU A 32 5.96 21.97 -17.38
CA LEU A 32 6.51 22.18 -18.72
C LEU A 32 7.99 21.78 -18.81
N GLU A 33 8.77 22.04 -17.76
CA GLU A 33 10.16 21.62 -17.71
C GLU A 33 10.29 20.09 -17.75
N ARG A 34 9.45 19.39 -16.99
CA ARG A 34 9.44 17.91 -16.95
C ARG A 34 8.97 17.29 -18.26
N GLU A 35 7.91 17.84 -18.85
CA GLU A 35 7.47 17.42 -20.19
C GLU A 35 8.59 17.59 -21.22
N ALA A 36 9.29 18.73 -21.21
CA ALA A 36 10.38 18.98 -22.13
C ALA A 36 11.57 18.01 -21.93
N ARG A 37 11.79 17.51 -20.71
CA ARG A 37 12.78 16.44 -20.47
C ARG A 37 12.30 15.12 -21.07
N ILE A 38 11.05 14.73 -20.84
CA ILE A 38 10.47 13.50 -21.41
C ILE A 38 10.50 13.53 -22.95
N ASP A 39 10.11 14.64 -23.58
CA ASP A 39 10.08 14.76 -25.04
C ASP A 39 11.47 14.72 -25.68
N ARG A 40 12.50 15.21 -24.97
CA ARG A 40 13.90 15.18 -25.43
C ARG A 40 14.59 13.85 -25.16
N ALA A 41 14.09 13.08 -24.20
CA ALA A 41 14.66 11.80 -23.83
C ALA A 41 14.60 10.83 -25.03
N GLN A 42 15.67 10.06 -25.25
CA GLN A 42 15.64 9.02 -26.27
C GLN A 42 14.56 7.99 -25.92
N ARG A 43 13.93 7.37 -26.92
CA ARG A 43 12.82 6.42 -26.73
C ARG A 43 13.11 5.26 -25.76
N ASN A 44 14.40 4.97 -25.50
CA ASN A 44 14.89 3.94 -24.58
C ASN A 44 15.43 4.47 -23.24
N ALA A 45 15.37 5.79 -22.98
CA ALA A 45 15.81 6.43 -21.74
C ALA A 45 14.78 6.24 -20.61
N TYR A 46 14.45 4.98 -20.31
CA TYR A 46 13.40 4.61 -19.36
C TYR A 46 13.58 5.25 -17.96
N LEU A 47 14.82 5.40 -17.51
CA LEU A 47 15.14 5.97 -16.19
C LEU A 47 14.71 7.45 -16.11
N GLU A 48 15.15 8.25 -17.08
CA GLU A 48 14.79 9.68 -17.15
C GLU A 48 13.28 9.85 -17.32
N ILE A 49 12.70 9.14 -18.29
CA ILE A 49 11.25 9.20 -18.55
C ILE A 49 10.45 8.80 -17.32
N GLY A 50 10.82 7.71 -16.64
CA GLY A 50 10.10 7.20 -15.48
C GLY A 50 10.18 8.09 -14.25
N LEU A 51 11.34 8.68 -13.97
CA LEU A 51 11.49 9.61 -12.84
C LEU A 51 10.72 10.91 -13.07
N GLU A 52 10.69 11.42 -14.30
CA GLU A 52 9.92 12.62 -14.62
C GLU A 52 8.41 12.36 -14.61
N LEU A 53 7.95 11.23 -15.17
CA LEU A 53 6.55 10.80 -15.08
C LEU A 53 6.10 10.63 -13.62
N LYS A 54 6.96 10.03 -12.76
CA LYS A 54 6.70 9.92 -11.33
C LYS A 54 6.50 11.28 -10.69
N ALA A 55 7.40 12.23 -10.98
CA ALA A 55 7.33 13.55 -10.38
C ALA A 55 6.07 14.33 -10.83
N ILE A 56 5.67 14.21 -12.10
CA ILE A 56 4.40 14.77 -12.59
C ILE A 56 3.21 14.16 -11.85
N ARG A 57 3.17 12.82 -11.72
CA ARG A 57 2.10 12.09 -11.04
C ARG A 57 2.00 12.47 -9.57
N ASP A 58 3.10 12.36 -8.84
CA ASP A 58 3.14 12.54 -7.39
C ASP A 58 2.89 14.00 -7.00
N GLY A 59 3.37 14.95 -7.82
CA GLY A 59 3.09 16.38 -7.67
C GLY A 59 1.72 16.82 -8.20
N LYS A 60 0.94 15.90 -8.79
CA LYS A 60 -0.34 16.18 -9.47
C LYS A 60 -0.25 17.32 -10.51
N LEU A 61 0.91 17.48 -11.13
CA LEU A 61 1.18 18.60 -12.04
C LEU A 61 0.27 18.56 -13.29
N TYR A 62 -0.20 17.37 -13.66
CA TYR A 62 -1.15 17.18 -14.77
C TYR A 62 -2.49 17.93 -14.60
N ALA A 63 -2.86 18.29 -13.36
CA ALA A 63 -4.07 19.02 -13.05
C ALA A 63 -3.89 20.54 -13.08
N THR A 64 -2.66 21.04 -13.25
CA THR A 64 -2.36 22.48 -13.27
C THR A 64 -2.90 23.13 -14.56
N PRO A 65 -3.64 24.25 -14.46
CA PRO A 65 -4.10 25.01 -15.63
C PRO A 65 -2.95 25.43 -16.53
N ARG A 66 -3.15 25.25 -17.85
CA ARG A 66 -2.14 25.50 -18.87
C ARG A 66 -2.48 26.75 -19.68
N SER A 67 -1.47 27.38 -20.27
CA SER A 67 -1.68 28.49 -21.21
C SER A 67 -2.24 28.03 -22.56
N GLU A 68 -1.96 26.78 -22.95
CA GLU A 68 -2.44 26.16 -24.19
C GLU A 68 -3.00 24.76 -23.90
N PRO A 69 -4.09 24.35 -24.57
CA PRO A 69 -4.71 23.05 -24.33
C PRO A 69 -3.92 21.92 -25.02
N VAL A 70 -3.77 20.80 -24.33
CA VAL A 70 -3.26 19.55 -24.91
C VAL A 70 -4.45 18.63 -25.17
N ALA A 71 -4.55 18.08 -26.37
CA ALA A 71 -5.70 17.28 -26.81
C ALA A 71 -7.06 17.95 -26.55
N GLY A 72 -7.13 19.28 -26.70
CA GLY A 72 -8.35 20.05 -26.46
C GLY A 72 -8.70 20.30 -24.99
N ARG A 73 -7.84 19.92 -24.04
CA ARG A 73 -8.04 20.12 -22.60
C ARG A 73 -7.00 21.06 -21.99
N TYR A 74 -7.45 21.99 -21.15
CA TYR A 74 -6.58 22.90 -20.39
C TYR A 74 -6.09 22.30 -19.07
N THR A 75 -6.77 21.28 -18.56
CA THR A 75 -6.47 20.57 -17.32
C THR A 75 -6.90 19.11 -17.44
N PHE A 76 -6.16 18.21 -16.80
CA PHE A 76 -6.49 16.79 -16.75
C PHE A 76 -6.95 16.41 -15.35
N THR A 77 -7.97 15.56 -15.27
CA THR A 77 -8.51 15.12 -13.97
C THR A 77 -7.69 13.97 -13.39
N THR A 78 -7.13 13.12 -14.24
CA THR A 78 -6.38 11.93 -13.85
C THR A 78 -5.05 11.87 -14.57
N PHE A 79 -4.07 11.24 -13.94
CA PHE A 79 -2.75 11.04 -14.53
C PHE A 79 -2.82 10.11 -15.76
N GLU A 80 -3.71 9.13 -15.69
CA GLU A 80 -3.95 8.13 -16.73
C GLU A 80 -4.39 8.77 -18.06
N GLU A 81 -5.40 9.64 -17.99
CA GLU A 81 -5.88 10.40 -19.14
C GLU A 81 -4.78 11.29 -19.72
N TYR A 82 -4.03 11.94 -18.83
CA TYR A 82 -2.96 12.85 -19.22
C TYR A 82 -1.84 12.16 -20.00
N VAL A 83 -1.33 11.01 -19.53
CA VAL A 83 -0.23 10.31 -20.22
C VAL A 83 -0.68 9.68 -21.54
N GLU A 84 -1.94 9.25 -21.62
CA GLU A 84 -2.54 8.71 -22.85
C GLU A 84 -2.67 9.82 -23.89
N GLU A 85 -3.22 10.97 -23.54
CA GLU A 85 -3.40 12.10 -24.47
C GLU A 85 -2.08 12.79 -24.85
N ARG A 86 -1.10 12.85 -23.93
CA ARG A 86 0.17 13.57 -24.16
C ARG A 86 1.22 12.75 -24.91
N TRP A 87 1.27 11.44 -24.68
CA TRP A 87 2.32 10.57 -25.22
C TRP A 87 1.80 9.26 -25.84
N ASP A 88 0.49 9.09 -26.02
CA ASP A 88 -0.13 7.82 -26.46
C ASP A 88 0.32 6.63 -25.60
N MET A 89 0.55 6.91 -24.31
CA MET A 89 1.11 5.95 -23.36
C MET A 89 -0.01 5.38 -22.51
N LYS A 90 -0.30 4.09 -22.71
CA LYS A 90 -1.24 3.36 -21.84
C LYS A 90 -0.80 3.40 -20.38
N TYR A 91 -1.79 3.43 -19.48
CA TYR A 91 -1.56 3.46 -18.03
C TYR A 91 -0.56 2.40 -17.55
N ASP A 92 -0.77 1.13 -17.91
CA ASP A 92 0.10 0.03 -17.47
C ASP A 92 1.55 0.27 -17.88
N ARG A 93 1.77 0.82 -19.08
CA ARG A 93 3.11 1.17 -19.55
C ARG A 93 3.72 2.30 -18.74
N ALA A 94 2.97 3.37 -18.49
CA ALA A 94 3.44 4.50 -17.68
C ALA A 94 3.81 4.02 -16.25
N HIS A 95 2.97 3.18 -15.67
CA HIS A 95 3.21 2.60 -14.35
C HIS A 95 4.45 1.70 -14.34
N ASP A 96 4.62 0.84 -15.33
CA ASP A 96 5.80 -0.03 -15.46
C ASP A 96 7.08 0.80 -15.60
N VAL A 97 7.09 1.84 -16.44
CA VAL A 97 8.27 2.70 -16.62
C VAL A 97 8.63 3.40 -15.31
N ILE A 98 7.64 3.96 -14.61
CA ILE A 98 7.85 4.57 -13.29
C ILE A 98 8.42 3.55 -12.30
N SER A 99 7.81 2.37 -12.20
CA SER A 99 8.24 1.32 -11.26
C SER A 99 9.66 0.85 -11.56
N ASN A 100 9.99 0.64 -12.84
CA ASN A 100 11.32 0.22 -13.28
C ASN A 100 12.37 1.31 -13.04
N ALA A 101 12.03 2.58 -13.28
CA ALA A 101 12.94 3.70 -13.04
C ALA A 101 13.21 3.91 -11.54
N VAL A 102 12.19 3.83 -10.69
CA VAL A 102 12.35 3.92 -9.23
C VAL A 102 13.20 2.76 -8.70
N ALA A 103 12.93 1.55 -9.15
CA ALA A 103 13.75 0.39 -8.78
C ALA A 103 15.21 0.58 -9.21
N ALA A 104 15.45 1.02 -10.44
CA ALA A 104 16.80 1.31 -10.93
C ALA A 104 17.48 2.43 -10.14
N GLU A 105 16.78 3.51 -9.80
CA GLU A 105 17.30 4.61 -8.99
C GLU A 105 17.66 4.17 -7.57
N ASN A 106 16.78 3.38 -6.92
CA ASN A 106 17.04 2.84 -5.59
C ASN A 106 18.22 1.89 -5.59
N LEU A 107 18.24 0.96 -6.54
CA LEU A 107 19.31 0.00 -6.65
C LEU A 107 20.63 0.67 -7.06
N ALA A 108 20.62 1.76 -7.84
CA ALA A 108 21.82 2.53 -8.17
C ALA A 108 22.51 3.19 -6.94
N LYS A 109 21.81 3.27 -5.81
CA LYS A 109 22.42 3.68 -4.52
C LYS A 109 23.31 2.58 -3.93
N ILE A 110 23.18 1.34 -4.42
CA ILE A 110 24.02 0.21 -4.05
C ILE A 110 25.31 0.26 -4.88
N PRO A 111 26.51 0.30 -4.26
CA PRO A 111 27.77 0.35 -4.98
C PRO A 111 27.88 -0.77 -6.02
N GLY A 112 28.19 -0.42 -7.28
CA GLY A 112 28.35 -1.37 -8.39
C GLY A 112 27.08 -1.70 -9.17
N PHE A 113 25.91 -1.23 -8.74
CA PHE A 113 24.65 -1.49 -9.43
C PHE A 113 24.29 -0.38 -10.43
N ALA A 114 24.19 -0.70 -11.73
CA ALA A 114 23.81 0.27 -12.77
C ALA A 114 23.29 -0.41 -14.06
N PRO A 115 22.14 -1.10 -14.04
CA PRO A 115 21.54 -1.65 -15.25
C PRO A 115 21.10 -0.55 -16.21
N ALA A 116 21.81 -0.42 -17.33
CA ALA A 116 21.55 0.59 -18.35
C ALA A 116 20.26 0.35 -19.16
N ARG A 117 19.61 -0.82 -19.04
CA ARG A 117 18.43 -1.20 -19.84
C ARG A 117 17.28 -1.62 -18.96
N GLU A 118 16.09 -1.13 -19.30
CA GLU A 118 14.84 -1.48 -18.64
C GLU A 118 14.59 -3.00 -18.62
N SER A 119 14.92 -3.68 -19.71
CA SER A 119 14.74 -5.14 -19.81
C SER A 119 15.59 -5.90 -18.80
N HIS A 120 16.73 -5.37 -18.35
CA HIS A 120 17.53 -6.00 -17.30
C HIS A 120 16.87 -5.79 -15.93
N VAL A 121 16.39 -4.57 -15.66
CA VAL A 121 15.68 -4.23 -14.41
C VAL A 121 14.43 -5.07 -14.24
N ARG A 122 13.65 -5.25 -15.31
CA ARG A 122 12.43 -6.07 -15.29
C ARG A 122 12.68 -7.51 -14.86
N GLU A 123 13.81 -8.09 -15.27
CA GLU A 123 14.20 -9.44 -14.87
C GLU A 123 14.64 -9.49 -13.41
N LEU A 124 15.45 -8.52 -12.96
CA LEU A 124 15.85 -8.41 -11.55
C LEU A 124 14.66 -8.19 -10.61
N LEU A 125 13.65 -7.45 -11.05
CA LEU A 125 12.42 -7.22 -10.30
C LEU A 125 11.56 -8.49 -10.09
N LYS A 126 11.98 -9.66 -10.57
CA LYS A 126 11.41 -10.96 -10.18
C LYS A 126 11.93 -11.46 -8.82
N ILE A 127 13.00 -10.86 -8.31
CA ILE A 127 13.53 -11.08 -6.96
C ILE A 127 12.87 -10.07 -6.03
N GLU A 128 12.46 -10.49 -4.83
CA GLU A 128 11.72 -9.64 -3.88
C GLU A 128 12.63 -8.58 -3.21
N ASP A 129 13.82 -8.98 -2.75
CA ASP A 129 14.74 -8.13 -1.98
C ASP A 129 15.75 -7.36 -2.85
N ASP A 130 16.00 -6.09 -2.50
CA ASP A 130 16.94 -5.21 -3.21
C ASP A 130 18.41 -5.63 -3.07
N GLY A 131 18.79 -6.16 -1.90
CA GLY A 131 20.14 -6.67 -1.66
C GLY A 131 20.43 -7.89 -2.54
N ASP A 132 19.47 -8.81 -2.65
CA ASP A 132 19.57 -9.98 -3.53
C ASP A 132 19.56 -9.59 -5.02
N ARG A 133 18.73 -8.62 -5.42
CA ARG A 133 18.80 -8.02 -6.78
C ARG A 133 20.21 -7.53 -7.09
N ALA A 134 20.84 -6.85 -6.14
CA ALA A 134 22.19 -6.34 -6.32
C ALA A 134 23.25 -7.44 -6.42
N LYS A 135 23.17 -8.49 -5.60
CA LYS A 135 24.05 -9.67 -5.69
C LYS A 135 23.94 -10.34 -7.06
N VAL A 136 22.71 -10.56 -7.54
CA VAL A 136 22.46 -11.18 -8.85
C VAL A 136 22.98 -10.29 -9.98
N TRP A 137 22.76 -8.98 -9.90
CA TRP A 137 23.32 -8.06 -10.88
C TRP A 137 24.85 -8.05 -10.89
N GLN A 138 25.49 -8.06 -9.72
CA GLN A 138 26.95 -8.13 -9.62
C GLN A 138 27.48 -9.44 -10.24
N SER A 139 26.82 -10.56 -9.96
CA SER A 139 27.14 -11.86 -10.60
C SER A 139 27.07 -11.80 -12.12
N VAL A 140 26.06 -11.11 -12.69
CA VAL A 140 25.96 -10.88 -14.14
C VAL A 140 27.11 -10.01 -14.67
N VAL A 141 27.44 -8.92 -13.97
CA VAL A 141 28.53 -8.01 -14.36
C VAL A 141 29.89 -8.72 -14.34
N ASP A 142 30.14 -9.56 -13.33
CA ASP A 142 31.40 -10.28 -13.14
C ASP A 142 31.67 -11.31 -14.24
N ARG A 143 30.67 -11.70 -15.02
CA ARG A 143 30.86 -12.57 -16.21
C ARG A 143 31.71 -11.90 -17.30
N GLY A 144 31.80 -10.57 -17.32
CA GLY A 144 32.62 -9.81 -18.28
C GLY A 144 32.15 -9.90 -19.75
N GLU A 145 30.94 -10.38 -20.00
CA GLU A 145 30.34 -10.51 -21.32
C GLU A 145 29.36 -9.36 -21.64
N THR A 146 28.91 -9.26 -22.89
CA THR A 146 27.87 -8.29 -23.25
C THR A 146 26.56 -8.67 -22.58
N ILE A 147 26.13 -7.88 -21.60
CA ILE A 147 24.91 -8.17 -20.83
C ILE A 147 23.68 -8.05 -21.73
N THR A 148 22.93 -9.15 -21.81
CA THR A 148 21.63 -9.24 -22.47
C THR A 148 20.55 -9.60 -21.45
N ALA A 149 19.29 -9.30 -21.76
CA ALA A 149 18.17 -9.69 -20.89
C ALA A 149 18.15 -11.21 -20.63
N LYS A 150 18.53 -12.02 -21.62
CA LYS A 150 18.62 -13.49 -21.48
C LYS A 150 19.60 -13.91 -20.39
N ILE A 151 20.79 -13.29 -20.36
CA ILE A 151 21.80 -13.57 -19.33
C ILE A 151 21.28 -13.22 -17.94
N VAL A 152 20.59 -12.08 -17.82
CA VAL A 152 19.97 -11.66 -16.55
C VAL A 152 18.88 -12.65 -16.13
N THR A 153 18.02 -13.07 -17.06
CA THR A 153 16.99 -14.09 -16.81
C THR A 153 17.61 -15.39 -16.30
N GLU A 154 18.63 -15.92 -16.99
CA GLU A 154 19.31 -17.16 -16.61
C GLU A 154 19.93 -17.05 -15.21
N GLU A 155 20.56 -15.92 -14.87
CA GLU A 155 21.15 -15.73 -13.54
C GLU A 155 20.08 -15.55 -12.44
N VAL A 156 18.99 -14.84 -12.72
CA VAL A 156 17.84 -14.71 -11.81
C VAL A 156 17.21 -16.08 -11.55
N GLU A 157 16.97 -16.88 -12.59
CA GLU A 157 16.45 -18.24 -12.47
C GLU A 157 17.40 -19.14 -11.70
N ARG A 158 18.72 -19.05 -11.97
CA ARG A 158 19.74 -19.78 -11.21
C ARG A 158 19.74 -19.40 -9.74
N PHE A 159 19.66 -18.10 -9.42
CA PHE A 159 19.61 -17.59 -8.06
C PHE A 159 18.38 -18.10 -7.31
N ILE A 160 17.20 -18.02 -7.94
CA ILE A 160 15.95 -18.53 -7.37
C ILE A 160 16.04 -20.05 -7.15
N ALA A 161 16.62 -20.80 -8.08
CA ALA A 161 16.79 -22.25 -7.97
C ALA A 161 17.81 -22.67 -6.89
N GLN A 162 18.78 -21.79 -6.58
CA GLN A 162 19.80 -22.01 -5.55
C GLN A 162 19.32 -21.63 -4.14
N GLN A 163 18.23 -20.90 -4.01
CA GLN A 163 17.64 -20.60 -2.70
C GLN A 163 17.14 -21.90 -2.08
N GLU A 164 17.68 -22.24 -0.90
CA GLU A 164 17.15 -23.36 -0.12
C GLU A 164 15.69 -23.09 0.22
N LYS A 165 14.85 -24.09 0.01
CA LYS A 165 13.43 -24.01 0.36
C LYS A 165 13.30 -23.75 1.86
N ASN A 166 12.93 -22.52 2.22
CA ASN A 166 12.80 -22.05 3.59
C ASN A 166 11.34 -21.93 4.06
N TRP A 167 10.42 -22.60 3.35
CA TRP A 167 8.99 -22.61 3.62
C TRP A 167 8.42 -24.01 3.51
N LEU A 168 7.29 -24.24 4.17
CA LEU A 168 6.52 -25.48 4.08
C LEU A 168 5.05 -25.15 3.86
N THR A 169 4.43 -25.80 2.88
CA THR A 169 2.97 -25.80 2.78
C THR A 169 2.34 -26.59 3.94
N VAL A 170 1.03 -26.45 4.15
CA VAL A 170 0.32 -27.22 5.19
C VAL A 170 0.57 -28.73 5.10
N PRO A 171 0.42 -29.41 3.93
CA PRO A 171 0.67 -30.85 3.86
C PRO A 171 2.13 -31.25 4.15
N GLU A 172 3.09 -30.41 3.80
CA GLU A 172 4.51 -30.66 4.03
C GLU A 172 4.86 -30.52 5.51
N TRP A 173 4.28 -29.51 6.17
CA TRP A 173 4.41 -29.34 7.62
C TRP A 173 3.75 -30.49 8.39
N GLU A 174 2.54 -30.90 7.97
CA GLU A 174 1.84 -32.05 8.56
C GLU A 174 2.63 -33.35 8.43
N ALA A 175 3.44 -33.50 7.38
CA ALA A 175 4.32 -34.65 7.17
C ALA A 175 5.60 -34.62 8.03
N CYS A 176 6.00 -33.47 8.58
CA CYS A 176 7.10 -33.37 9.53
C CYS A 176 6.68 -33.93 10.89
N ASP A 177 7.57 -34.69 11.54
CA ASP A 177 7.43 -35.01 12.95
C ASP A 177 7.77 -33.80 13.84
N GLU A 178 7.49 -33.93 15.15
CA GLU A 178 7.72 -32.87 16.14
C GLU A 178 9.18 -32.42 16.18
N HIS A 179 10.13 -33.37 16.11
CA HIS A 179 11.55 -33.07 16.16
C HIS A 179 12.02 -32.25 14.95
N GLU A 180 11.54 -32.58 13.75
CA GLU A 180 11.86 -31.82 12.54
C GLU A 180 11.26 -30.41 12.60
N ARG A 181 10.03 -30.25 13.09
CA ARG A 181 9.38 -28.94 13.27
C ARG A 181 10.16 -28.07 14.26
N GLU A 182 10.54 -28.63 15.41
CA GLU A 182 11.39 -27.94 16.40
C GLU A 182 12.73 -27.53 15.80
N ARG A 183 13.39 -28.44 15.07
CA ARG A 183 14.67 -28.16 14.41
C ARG A 183 14.55 -26.99 13.44
N LEU A 184 13.50 -26.99 12.59
CA LEU A 184 13.24 -25.95 11.60
C LEU A 184 13.00 -24.58 12.25
N LEU A 185 12.22 -24.53 13.34
CA LEU A 185 11.94 -23.29 14.08
C LEU A 185 13.15 -22.79 14.87
N ALA A 186 14.04 -23.69 15.29
CA ALA A 186 15.26 -23.36 16.03
C ALA A 186 16.46 -22.98 15.13
N MET A 187 16.35 -23.13 13.80
CA MET A 187 17.43 -22.77 12.89
C MET A 187 17.78 -21.28 13.03
N PRO A 188 19.06 -20.94 13.28
CA PRO A 188 19.49 -19.55 13.33
C PRO A 188 19.16 -18.83 12.02
N SER A 189 18.58 -17.64 12.14
CA SER A 189 18.30 -16.77 11.00
C SER A 189 18.46 -15.32 11.40
N ASP A 190 19.08 -14.54 10.53
CA ASP A 190 19.25 -13.09 10.62
C ASP A 190 18.09 -12.30 9.98
N THR A 191 17.01 -12.99 9.59
CA THR A 191 15.82 -12.36 8.99
C THR A 191 15.35 -11.19 9.86
N GLN A 192 14.98 -10.09 9.21
CA GLN A 192 14.40 -8.88 9.84
C GLN A 192 13.01 -8.60 9.27
N PHE A 193 12.30 -7.63 9.83
CA PHE A 193 11.06 -7.14 9.24
C PHE A 193 11.28 -6.47 7.89
N ASN A 194 10.28 -6.58 7.03
CA ASN A 194 10.29 -5.91 5.74
C ASN A 194 9.86 -4.45 5.93
N LYS A 195 10.76 -3.50 5.68
CA LYS A 195 10.41 -2.08 5.70
C LYS A 195 9.39 -1.77 4.61
N GLN A 196 8.35 -1.02 4.95
CA GLN A 196 7.36 -0.52 4.00
C GLN A 196 7.83 0.84 3.48
N ASP A 197 7.90 0.99 2.16
CA ASP A 197 8.33 2.21 1.46
C ASP A 197 7.20 2.83 0.61
N ASN A 198 6.03 2.20 0.59
CA ASN A 198 4.87 2.66 -0.16
C ASN A 198 3.84 3.36 0.75
N ALA A 199 3.17 4.36 0.18
CA ALA A 199 2.13 5.12 0.89
C ALA A 199 0.86 4.31 1.19
N SER A 200 0.70 3.13 0.57
CA SER A 200 -0.52 2.34 0.68
C SER A 200 -0.70 1.64 2.03
N ILE A 201 0.34 1.52 2.85
CA ILE A 201 0.29 0.97 4.22
C ILE A 201 1.04 1.94 5.15
N ASP A 202 0.79 3.24 5.02
CA ASP A 202 1.53 4.27 5.76
C ASP A 202 1.32 4.22 7.28
N TRP A 203 0.30 3.51 7.76
CA TRP A 203 0.03 3.25 9.17
C TRP A 203 0.93 2.19 9.82
N ALA A 204 1.74 1.46 9.04
CA ALA A 204 2.76 0.53 9.53
C ALA A 204 4.02 0.56 8.66
N GLN A 205 5.14 0.96 9.24
CA GLN A 205 6.42 1.05 8.53
C GLN A 205 7.12 -0.29 8.36
N TRP A 206 6.58 -1.35 8.94
CA TRP A 206 7.13 -2.70 8.89
C TRP A 206 6.04 -3.70 8.52
N SER A 207 6.41 -4.77 7.83
CA SER A 207 5.57 -5.97 7.71
C SER A 207 6.33 -7.22 8.11
N TRP A 208 5.56 -8.19 8.58
CA TRP A 208 6.07 -9.48 9.01
C TRP A 208 5.13 -10.59 8.51
N ASN A 209 5.68 -11.52 7.74
CA ASN A 209 4.92 -12.59 7.08
C ASN A 209 5.52 -13.96 7.42
N PRO A 210 5.44 -14.41 8.68
CA PRO A 210 5.87 -15.75 9.10
C PRO A 210 5.00 -16.86 8.48
N ILE A 211 3.78 -16.49 8.08
CA ILE A 211 2.85 -17.29 7.31
C ILE A 211 2.46 -16.45 6.09
N THR A 212 2.39 -17.10 4.92
CA THR A 212 1.79 -16.52 3.70
C THR A 212 0.66 -17.41 3.20
N GLY A 213 -0.13 -16.88 2.28
CA GLY A 213 -1.17 -17.64 1.58
C GLY A 213 -2.57 -17.42 2.13
N CYS A 214 -3.54 -17.52 1.24
CA CYS A 214 -4.95 -17.28 1.55
C CYS A 214 -5.86 -17.91 0.50
N LYS A 215 -6.92 -18.59 0.96
CA LYS A 215 -7.91 -19.27 0.12
C LYS A 215 -9.23 -18.51 -0.04
N HIS A 216 -9.31 -17.24 0.38
CA HIS A 216 -10.41 -16.37 -0.06
C HIS A 216 -10.33 -16.18 -1.57
N ASP A 217 -11.44 -15.87 -2.24
CA ASP A 217 -11.47 -15.52 -3.67
C ASP A 217 -11.85 -14.05 -3.87
N CYS A 218 -11.20 -13.16 -3.13
CA CYS A 218 -11.40 -11.72 -3.29
C CYS A 218 -10.95 -11.29 -4.69
N PRO A 219 -11.82 -10.65 -5.51
CA PRO A 219 -11.45 -10.22 -6.86
C PRO A 219 -10.39 -9.12 -6.86
N TYR A 220 -10.30 -8.34 -5.78
CA TYR A 220 -9.40 -7.19 -5.62
C TYR A 220 -8.07 -7.53 -4.89
N CYS A 221 -7.71 -8.81 -4.75
CA CYS A 221 -6.61 -9.24 -3.87
C CYS A 221 -5.22 -8.95 -4.43
N TYR A 222 -4.60 -7.84 -4.01
CA TYR A 222 -3.22 -7.49 -4.38
C TYR A 222 -2.21 -8.59 -3.98
N ALA A 223 -2.39 -9.23 -2.83
CA ALA A 223 -1.46 -10.23 -2.32
C ALA A 223 -1.41 -11.48 -3.21
N ARG A 224 -2.50 -11.80 -3.93
CA ARG A 224 -2.50 -12.91 -4.89
C ARG A 224 -1.64 -12.60 -6.12
N ASP A 225 -1.68 -11.35 -6.60
CA ASP A 225 -0.88 -10.92 -7.75
C ASP A 225 0.62 -10.93 -7.39
N ILE A 226 0.96 -10.47 -6.18
CA ILE A 226 2.32 -10.57 -5.61
C ILE A 226 2.73 -12.04 -5.45
N ALA A 227 1.87 -12.89 -4.87
CA ALA A 227 2.15 -14.30 -4.68
C ALA A 227 2.45 -15.02 -5.99
N LYS A 228 1.65 -14.77 -7.04
CA LYS A 228 1.88 -15.31 -8.38
C LYS A 228 3.25 -14.93 -8.95
N ARG A 229 3.78 -13.77 -8.56
CA ARG A 229 5.06 -13.25 -9.06
C ARG A 229 6.27 -13.77 -8.29
N PHE A 230 6.18 -13.85 -6.96
CA PHE A 230 7.35 -14.06 -6.09
C PHE A 230 7.35 -15.40 -5.33
N TYR A 231 6.22 -16.10 -5.25
CA TYR A 231 6.07 -17.29 -4.41
C TYR A 231 5.95 -18.53 -5.29
N PRO A 232 6.93 -19.47 -5.29
CA PRO A 232 6.90 -20.66 -6.14
C PRO A 232 5.67 -21.55 -5.92
N GLN A 233 5.15 -21.60 -4.70
CA GLN A 233 3.92 -22.31 -4.33
C GLN A 233 2.64 -21.51 -4.64
N GLY A 234 2.75 -20.36 -5.29
CA GLY A 234 1.66 -19.43 -5.46
C GLY A 234 1.13 -18.93 -4.11
N PHE A 235 -0.19 -18.83 -3.98
CA PHE A 235 -0.83 -18.29 -2.77
C PHE A 235 -1.32 -19.37 -1.80
N ASP A 236 -0.71 -20.55 -1.85
CA ASP A 236 -1.00 -21.66 -0.95
C ASP A 236 -0.46 -21.37 0.47
N PRO A 237 -1.26 -21.66 1.52
CA PRO A 237 -0.87 -21.42 2.90
C PRO A 237 0.45 -22.10 3.24
N SER A 238 1.44 -21.30 3.65
CA SER A 238 2.80 -21.76 3.91
C SER A 238 3.40 -21.06 5.13
N ILE A 239 4.14 -21.81 5.95
CA ILE A 239 4.93 -21.29 7.07
C ILE A 239 6.39 -21.10 6.64
N TYR A 240 7.03 -20.06 7.18
CA TYR A 240 8.44 -19.73 6.95
C TYR A 240 9.18 -19.71 8.30
N PRO A 241 9.73 -20.86 8.75
CA PRO A 241 10.37 -20.96 10.06
C PRO A 241 11.45 -19.89 10.32
N CYS A 242 12.28 -19.59 9.32
CA CYS A 242 13.35 -18.59 9.47
C CYS A 242 12.83 -17.17 9.74
N ARG A 243 11.58 -16.85 9.36
CA ARG A 243 10.99 -15.51 9.57
C ARG A 243 10.57 -15.27 11.01
N PHE A 244 10.53 -16.28 11.88
CA PHE A 244 10.20 -16.11 13.30
C PHE A 244 11.27 -15.38 14.11
N SER A 245 12.50 -15.25 13.59
CA SER A 245 13.55 -14.44 14.24
C SER A 245 13.40 -12.93 13.99
N ALA A 246 12.60 -12.52 12.99
CA ALA A 246 12.46 -11.13 12.56
C ALA A 246 12.09 -10.13 13.66
N PRO A 247 11.14 -10.43 14.58
CA PRO A 247 10.83 -9.55 15.70
C PRO A 247 12.02 -9.22 16.61
N LYS A 248 12.86 -10.22 16.89
CA LYS A 248 14.04 -10.09 17.77
C LYS A 248 15.20 -9.42 17.06
N ASN A 249 15.34 -9.65 15.75
CA ASN A 249 16.44 -9.12 14.94
C ASN A 249 16.22 -7.69 14.44
N THR A 250 14.98 -7.20 14.46
CA THR A 250 14.66 -5.83 14.04
C THR A 250 14.71 -4.89 15.24
N LYS A 251 15.44 -3.78 15.10
CA LYS A 251 15.51 -2.74 16.14
C LYS A 251 14.44 -1.68 15.91
N VAL A 252 13.73 -1.31 16.96
CA VAL A 252 12.81 -0.17 16.94
C VAL A 252 13.61 1.10 16.68
N PRO A 253 13.32 1.86 15.60
CA PRO A 253 14.03 3.10 15.31
C PRO A 253 13.60 4.22 16.26
N GLN A 254 14.48 5.17 16.54
CA GLN A 254 14.20 6.31 17.43
C GLN A 254 12.97 7.13 17.00
N LYS A 255 12.72 7.22 15.68
CA LYS A 255 11.54 7.90 15.12
C LYS A 255 10.20 7.35 15.65
N ALA A 256 10.17 6.12 16.18
CA ALA A 256 9.00 5.55 16.84
C ALA A 256 8.56 6.30 18.10
N GLU A 257 9.39 7.18 18.67
CA GLU A 257 9.03 8.08 19.77
C GLU A 257 8.09 9.21 19.32
N GLU A 258 8.15 9.59 18.04
CA GLU A 258 7.39 10.70 17.45
C GLU A 258 6.27 10.21 16.53
N ASP A 259 6.44 9.04 15.92
CA ASP A 259 5.56 8.50 14.90
C ASP A 259 5.27 7.01 15.18
N THR A 260 4.06 6.75 15.67
CA THR A 260 3.54 5.42 15.98
C THR A 260 3.73 4.42 14.84
N ALA A 261 3.65 4.85 13.57
CA ALA A 261 3.79 3.95 12.43
C ALA A 261 5.15 3.23 12.41
N PHE A 262 6.19 3.84 12.98
CA PHE A 262 7.54 3.25 13.09
C PHE A 262 7.65 2.15 14.14
N LYS A 263 6.65 2.00 15.01
CA LYS A 263 6.51 0.90 15.97
C LYS A 263 5.51 -0.18 15.50
N ASN A 264 4.76 0.11 14.43
CA ASN A 264 3.70 -0.76 13.92
C ASN A 264 4.23 -1.75 12.88
N VAL A 265 3.85 -3.01 13.03
CA VAL A 265 4.22 -4.13 12.17
C VAL A 265 2.94 -4.77 11.61
N PHE A 266 2.70 -4.62 10.30
CA PHE A 266 1.59 -5.32 9.66
C PHE A 266 1.91 -6.82 9.56
N THR A 267 1.18 -7.62 10.35
CA THR A 267 1.42 -9.05 10.53
C THR A 267 0.48 -9.84 9.65
N GLY A 268 1.04 -10.50 8.63
CA GLY A 268 0.27 -11.23 7.63
C GLY A 268 -0.23 -10.36 6.48
N SER A 269 0.55 -9.37 6.01
CA SER A 269 0.21 -8.59 4.80
C SER A 269 0.09 -9.46 3.53
N MET A 270 0.62 -10.68 3.57
CA MET A 270 0.55 -11.70 2.53
C MET A 270 -0.26 -12.94 2.96
N ALA A 271 -1.16 -12.81 3.94
CA ALA A 271 -1.95 -13.93 4.46
C ALA A 271 -3.32 -13.48 5.00
N ASP A 272 -4.19 -14.47 5.23
CA ASP A 272 -5.18 -14.38 6.30
C ASP A 272 -4.78 -15.42 7.35
N ILE A 273 -4.02 -14.99 8.37
CA ILE A 273 -3.41 -15.87 9.38
C ILE A 273 -4.48 -16.67 10.14
N PHE A 274 -5.64 -16.07 10.38
CA PHE A 274 -6.75 -16.73 11.09
C PHE A 274 -7.69 -17.45 10.12
N GLY A 275 -7.33 -17.59 8.84
CA GLY A 275 -8.11 -18.34 7.86
C GLY A 275 -8.23 -19.81 8.24
N ARG A 276 -9.41 -20.40 8.07
CA ARG A 276 -9.72 -21.80 8.49
C ARG A 276 -8.78 -22.90 7.95
N TRP A 277 -7.93 -22.57 6.98
CA TRP A 277 -6.96 -23.45 6.35
C TRP A 277 -5.56 -23.38 6.99
N VAL A 278 -5.33 -22.44 7.90
CA VAL A 278 -4.06 -22.29 8.63
C VAL A 278 -4.12 -23.17 9.88
N PRO A 279 -3.15 -24.08 10.13
CA PRO A 279 -3.08 -24.85 11.36
C PRO A 279 -3.09 -23.98 12.62
N ALA A 280 -3.77 -24.44 13.69
CA ALA A 280 -3.83 -23.68 14.95
C ALA A 280 -2.42 -23.48 15.56
N GLU A 281 -1.57 -24.50 15.50
CA GLU A 281 -0.18 -24.45 15.96
C GLU A 281 0.62 -23.30 15.29
N TRP A 282 0.38 -22.99 14.01
CA TRP A 282 1.08 -21.87 13.36
C TRP A 282 0.66 -20.53 13.93
N ILE A 283 -0.63 -20.38 14.26
CA ILE A 283 -1.17 -19.16 14.85
C ILE A 283 -0.64 -19.00 16.28
N GLU A 284 -0.58 -20.07 17.06
CA GLU A 284 0.01 -20.08 18.40
C GLU A 284 1.47 -19.65 18.37
N LEU A 285 2.29 -20.20 17.46
CA LEU A 285 3.68 -19.79 17.28
C LEU A 285 3.82 -18.29 16.98
N VAL A 286 2.91 -17.74 16.16
CA VAL A 286 2.90 -16.30 15.84
C VAL A 286 2.51 -15.48 17.06
N VAL A 287 1.48 -15.90 17.81
CA VAL A 287 1.03 -15.22 19.04
C VAL A 287 2.12 -15.23 20.12
N ASP A 288 2.86 -16.33 20.26
CA ASP A 288 3.98 -16.43 21.20
C ASP A 288 5.13 -15.49 20.81
N ALA A 289 5.47 -15.45 19.52
CA ALA A 289 6.46 -14.49 19.02
C ALA A 289 6.04 -13.03 19.23
N VAL A 290 4.74 -12.71 19.13
CA VAL A 290 4.21 -11.38 19.47
C VAL A 290 4.37 -11.08 20.96
N ARG A 291 3.99 -12.04 21.82
CA ARG A 291 4.09 -11.92 23.28
C ARG A 291 5.52 -11.68 23.75
N ASP A 292 6.48 -12.35 23.11
CA ASP A 292 7.91 -12.23 23.39
C ASP A 292 8.53 -10.89 22.94
N ASN A 293 7.81 -10.07 22.18
CA ASN A 293 8.33 -8.84 21.59
C ASN A 293 7.45 -7.61 21.87
N PRO A 294 7.27 -7.23 23.16
CA PRO A 294 6.37 -6.14 23.58
C PRO A 294 6.82 -4.74 23.13
N GLN A 295 8.04 -4.60 22.62
CA GLN A 295 8.57 -3.35 22.04
C GLN A 295 7.91 -2.96 20.71
N TRP A 296 7.20 -3.88 20.05
CA TRP A 296 6.53 -3.69 18.77
C TRP A 296 5.00 -3.79 18.91
N ASN A 297 4.26 -3.11 18.05
CA ASN A 297 2.81 -3.32 17.91
C ASN A 297 2.53 -4.16 16.67
N PHE A 298 1.88 -5.31 16.84
CA PHE A 298 1.61 -6.24 15.75
C PHE A 298 0.17 -6.14 15.28
N LEU A 299 -0.01 -5.59 14.08
CA LEU A 299 -1.30 -5.34 13.48
C LEU A 299 -1.73 -6.56 12.69
N PHE A 300 -2.75 -7.26 13.17
CA PHE A 300 -3.34 -8.40 12.49
C PHE A 300 -4.62 -7.99 11.78
N LEU A 301 -4.88 -8.62 10.62
CA LEU A 301 -6.12 -8.44 9.89
C LEU A 301 -6.64 -9.78 9.39
N THR A 302 -7.94 -10.04 9.58
CA THR A 302 -8.58 -11.28 9.11
C THR A 302 -9.97 -11.05 8.53
N LYS A 303 -10.44 -11.97 7.68
CA LYS A 303 -11.84 -12.10 7.27
C LYS A 303 -12.55 -13.28 7.99
N PHE A 304 -11.90 -13.90 8.98
CA PHE A 304 -12.44 -14.95 9.86
C PHE A 304 -12.36 -14.53 11.35
N PRO A 305 -12.99 -13.41 11.75
CA PRO A 305 -12.81 -12.85 13.09
C PRO A 305 -13.25 -13.79 14.23
N GLN A 306 -14.19 -14.69 13.97
CA GLN A 306 -14.64 -15.68 14.95
C GLN A 306 -13.54 -16.64 15.42
N ARG A 307 -12.51 -16.86 14.60
CA ARG A 307 -11.45 -17.83 14.91
C ARG A 307 -10.48 -17.29 15.95
N VAL A 308 -10.40 -15.97 16.13
CA VAL A 308 -9.49 -15.34 17.10
C VAL A 308 -9.75 -15.86 18.52
N HIS A 309 -11.00 -16.22 18.85
CA HIS A 309 -11.37 -16.75 20.17
C HIS A 309 -10.74 -18.10 20.53
N GLU A 310 -10.25 -18.85 19.54
CA GLU A 310 -9.58 -20.13 19.77
C GLU A 310 -8.25 -19.94 20.55
N PHE A 311 -7.66 -18.75 20.46
CA PHE A 311 -6.31 -18.46 20.98
C PHE A 311 -6.32 -17.68 22.32
N GLY A 312 -7.47 -17.65 23.01
CA GLY A 312 -7.61 -17.02 24.31
C GLY A 312 -7.48 -15.49 24.27
N GLN A 313 -6.88 -14.92 25.32
CA GLN A 313 -6.63 -13.48 25.40
C GLN A 313 -5.39 -13.13 24.58
N MET A 314 -5.55 -12.21 23.63
CA MET A 314 -4.45 -11.72 22.81
C MET A 314 -3.48 -10.86 23.65
N PRO A 315 -2.17 -10.88 23.35
CA PRO A 315 -1.20 -9.98 23.99
C PRO A 315 -1.58 -8.51 23.82
N ASP A 316 -1.22 -7.65 24.77
CA ASP A 316 -1.59 -6.22 24.73
C ASP A 316 -1.00 -5.49 23.51
N ASN A 317 0.14 -5.96 23.01
CA ASN A 317 0.78 -5.45 21.80
C ASN A 317 0.26 -6.09 20.50
N ALA A 318 -0.75 -6.95 20.56
CA ALA A 318 -1.46 -7.46 19.40
C ALA A 318 -2.66 -6.56 19.07
N TRP A 319 -2.54 -5.81 17.98
CA TRP A 319 -3.60 -4.99 17.41
C TRP A 319 -4.45 -5.85 16.48
N MET A 320 -5.53 -6.39 17.01
CA MET A 320 -6.36 -7.35 16.30
C MET A 320 -7.44 -6.64 15.51
N GLY A 321 -7.52 -6.88 14.20
CA GLY A 321 -8.54 -6.29 13.35
C GLY A 321 -9.20 -7.26 12.39
N THR A 322 -10.35 -6.81 11.86
CA THR A 322 -11.11 -7.56 10.86
C THR A 322 -11.47 -6.68 9.67
N THR A 323 -11.49 -7.27 8.48
CA THR A 323 -11.97 -6.58 7.28
C THR A 323 -13.50 -6.55 7.27
N VAL A 324 -14.06 -5.36 7.06
CA VAL A 324 -15.48 -5.13 6.78
C VAL A 324 -15.56 -4.31 5.49
N ASP A 325 -15.57 -5.00 4.35
CA ASP A 325 -15.68 -4.39 3.01
C ASP A 325 -17.13 -4.13 2.59
N CYS A 326 -18.10 -4.80 3.23
CA CYS A 326 -19.53 -4.62 2.99
C CYS A 326 -20.39 -4.83 4.25
N GLN A 327 -21.63 -4.33 4.21
CA GLN A 327 -22.59 -4.34 5.33
C GLN A 327 -22.82 -5.75 5.90
N GLU A 328 -22.80 -6.79 5.06
CA GLU A 328 -23.04 -8.18 5.46
C GLU A 328 -21.96 -8.71 6.43
N ARG A 329 -20.78 -8.08 6.47
CA ARG A 329 -19.72 -8.46 7.42
C ARG A 329 -19.84 -7.81 8.79
N VAL A 330 -20.61 -6.72 8.93
CA VAL A 330 -20.69 -5.93 10.16
C VAL A 330 -21.12 -6.79 11.34
N ALA A 331 -22.24 -7.52 11.22
CA ALA A 331 -22.77 -8.31 12.33
C ALA A 331 -21.79 -9.42 12.79
N ASN A 332 -21.03 -10.00 11.87
CA ASN A 332 -20.03 -11.01 12.19
C ASN A 332 -18.82 -10.39 12.90
N ALA A 333 -18.38 -9.21 12.47
CA ALA A 333 -17.32 -8.45 13.14
C ALA A 333 -17.72 -8.09 14.57
N GLU A 334 -18.87 -7.47 14.77
CA GLU A 334 -19.37 -7.09 16.10
C GLU A 334 -19.52 -8.31 17.02
N LYS A 335 -20.11 -9.39 16.52
CA LYS A 335 -20.31 -10.62 17.30
C LYS A 335 -18.99 -11.25 17.77
N ALA A 336 -17.97 -11.24 16.92
CA ALA A 336 -16.65 -11.74 17.28
C ALA A 336 -15.97 -10.79 18.28
N PHE A 337 -15.83 -9.51 17.95
CA PHE A 337 -15.08 -8.56 18.76
C PHE A 337 -15.71 -8.25 20.12
N ALA A 338 -17.02 -8.47 20.29
CA ALA A 338 -17.70 -8.44 21.58
C ALA A 338 -17.18 -9.49 22.58
N LYS A 339 -16.59 -10.59 22.10
CA LYS A 339 -16.04 -11.67 22.93
C LYS A 339 -14.52 -11.62 23.06
N MET A 340 -13.85 -10.74 22.32
CA MET A 340 -12.40 -10.62 22.33
C MET A 340 -11.95 -9.86 23.57
N GLY A 341 -10.91 -10.36 24.24
CA GLY A 341 -10.22 -9.67 25.33
C GLY A 341 -8.77 -9.39 25.00
N GLY A 342 -8.21 -8.33 25.60
CA GLY A 342 -6.83 -7.89 25.39
C GLY A 342 -6.63 -7.09 24.10
N GLY A 343 -5.52 -6.34 24.05
CA GLY A 343 -5.05 -5.62 22.87
C GLY A 343 -5.96 -4.51 22.36
N ILE A 344 -5.54 -3.91 21.24
CA ILE A 344 -6.33 -2.94 20.47
C ILE A 344 -7.21 -3.68 19.48
N LYS A 345 -8.47 -3.26 19.37
CA LYS A 345 -9.44 -3.79 18.41
C LYS A 345 -9.64 -2.80 17.28
N TRP A 346 -9.48 -3.23 16.04
CA TRP A 346 -9.60 -2.32 14.90
C TRP A 346 -10.39 -2.87 13.72
N LEU A 347 -10.91 -1.96 12.90
CA LEU A 347 -11.64 -2.26 11.68
C LEU A 347 -10.84 -1.79 10.47
N SER A 348 -10.68 -2.69 9.50
CA SER A 348 -10.26 -2.31 8.16
C SER A 348 -11.50 -2.27 7.26
N VAL A 349 -11.94 -1.07 6.93
CA VAL A 349 -12.99 -0.82 5.95
C VAL A 349 -12.32 -0.53 4.61
N GLU A 350 -11.69 -1.57 4.06
CA GLU A 350 -10.90 -1.49 2.83
C GLU A 350 -11.02 -2.76 1.96
N PRO A 351 -11.45 -2.64 0.70
CA PRO A 351 -12.12 -1.47 0.15
C PRO A 351 -13.52 -1.28 0.76
N MET A 352 -13.96 -0.05 0.97
CA MET A 352 -15.37 0.24 1.31
C MET A 352 -16.25 0.05 0.07
N LEU A 353 -16.94 -1.10 -0.05
CA LEU A 353 -17.74 -1.44 -1.23
C LEU A 353 -19.22 -1.04 -1.09
N THR A 354 -19.72 -0.86 0.13
CA THR A 354 -21.09 -0.45 0.42
C THR A 354 -21.12 0.55 1.59
N PRO A 355 -22.19 1.36 1.75
CA PRO A 355 -22.36 2.17 2.96
C PRO A 355 -22.50 1.25 4.17
N LEU A 356 -21.84 1.59 5.27
CA LEU A 356 -21.80 0.76 6.47
C LEU A 356 -22.53 1.41 7.64
N LYS A 357 -23.32 0.61 8.35
CA LYS A 357 -23.99 0.96 9.60
C LYS A 357 -23.63 -0.06 10.67
N PHE A 358 -22.99 0.42 11.72
CA PHE A 358 -22.62 -0.37 12.90
C PHE A 358 -23.63 -0.15 14.02
N SER A 359 -23.97 -1.22 14.73
CA SER A 359 -24.78 -1.16 15.95
C SER A 359 -23.91 -1.02 17.19
N ARG A 360 -22.67 -1.51 17.13
CA ARG A 360 -21.74 -1.63 18.25
C ARG A 360 -20.32 -1.24 17.82
N LEU A 361 -20.18 -0.07 17.20
CA LEU A 361 -18.88 0.46 16.80
C LEU A 361 -17.99 0.79 18.01
N ASP A 362 -18.59 1.00 19.19
CA ASP A 362 -17.93 1.15 20.50
C ASP A 362 -17.05 -0.04 20.90
N LEU A 363 -17.18 -1.18 20.21
CA LEU A 363 -16.33 -2.36 20.42
C LEU A 363 -14.92 -2.21 19.86
N PHE A 364 -14.67 -1.17 19.05
CA PHE A 364 -13.42 -0.97 18.34
C PHE A 364 -12.76 0.34 18.78
N ASP A 365 -11.43 0.32 18.89
CA ASP A 365 -10.63 1.49 19.26
C ASP A 365 -10.24 2.31 18.03
N TRP A 366 -10.17 1.66 16.86
CA TRP A 366 -9.61 2.24 15.64
C TRP A 366 -10.32 1.79 14.38
N ILE A 367 -10.50 2.70 13.43
CA ILE A 367 -11.03 2.39 12.11
C ILE A 367 -10.15 2.96 11.01
N VAL A 368 -9.75 2.11 10.08
CA VAL A 368 -9.04 2.48 8.84
C VAL A 368 -10.03 2.41 7.69
N ILE A 369 -10.23 3.52 6.99
CA ILE A 369 -11.16 3.64 5.87
C ILE A 369 -10.35 3.84 4.58
N GLY A 370 -10.64 3.04 3.55
CA GLY A 370 -9.91 3.07 2.28
C GLY A 370 -10.74 2.64 1.07
N GLY A 371 -10.31 3.10 -0.10
CA GLY A 371 -10.76 2.61 -1.41
C GLY A 371 -10.05 1.32 -1.82
N ALA A 372 -10.13 0.94 -3.09
CA ALA A 372 -9.32 -0.14 -3.67
C ALA A 372 -8.24 0.44 -4.58
N SER A 373 -7.02 -0.05 -4.42
CA SER A 373 -6.00 0.05 -5.48
C SER A 373 -6.36 -0.87 -6.65
N PRO A 374 -5.89 -0.60 -7.88
CA PRO A 374 -6.09 -1.52 -8.99
C PRO A 374 -5.45 -2.89 -8.71
N SER A 375 -6.05 -3.94 -9.24
CA SER A 375 -5.56 -5.33 -9.22
C SER A 375 -5.63 -5.93 -10.62
N ALA A 376 -5.09 -7.14 -10.82
CA ALA A 376 -5.18 -7.83 -12.10
C ALA A 376 -6.63 -8.07 -12.58
N LYS A 377 -7.63 -8.04 -11.69
CA LYS A 377 -9.04 -8.28 -12.05
C LYS A 377 -9.96 -7.07 -11.89
N THR A 378 -9.54 -6.02 -11.16
CA THR A 378 -10.42 -4.89 -10.81
C THR A 378 -9.70 -3.55 -10.95
N PRO A 379 -10.38 -2.50 -11.45
CA PRO A 379 -9.82 -1.16 -11.48
C PRO A 379 -9.72 -0.57 -10.07
N LYS A 380 -9.11 0.62 -9.98
CA LYS A 380 -9.16 1.46 -8.78
C LYS A 380 -10.62 1.76 -8.40
N TRP A 381 -10.90 1.81 -7.10
CA TRP A 381 -12.22 2.15 -6.55
C TRP A 381 -12.09 3.20 -5.46
N VAL A 382 -12.98 4.20 -5.48
CA VAL A 382 -13.10 5.22 -4.43
C VAL A 382 -14.56 5.25 -3.96
N PRO A 383 -14.84 5.04 -2.66
CA PRO A 383 -16.22 5.09 -2.17
C PRO A 383 -16.81 6.50 -2.29
N PRO A 384 -18.13 6.63 -2.49
CA PRO A 384 -18.84 7.90 -2.36
C PRO A 384 -18.52 8.59 -1.02
N PHE A 385 -18.28 9.90 -1.07
CA PHE A 385 -17.82 10.66 0.09
C PHE A 385 -18.85 10.71 1.22
N ASP A 386 -20.14 10.68 0.91
CA ASP A 386 -21.22 10.60 1.90
C ASP A 386 -21.16 9.32 2.72
N TRP A 387 -20.71 8.19 2.13
CA TRP A 387 -20.51 6.94 2.88
C TRP A 387 -19.35 7.07 3.87
N VAL A 388 -18.25 7.68 3.43
CA VAL A 388 -17.07 7.94 4.28
C VAL A 388 -17.43 8.89 5.42
N ALA A 389 -18.15 9.98 5.11
CA ALA A 389 -18.58 10.96 6.09
C ALA A 389 -19.54 10.38 7.14
N ASP A 390 -20.48 9.53 6.71
CA ASP A 390 -21.41 8.86 7.61
C ASP A 390 -20.70 7.87 8.55
N LEU A 391 -19.78 7.05 8.03
CA LEU A 391 -18.99 6.14 8.85
C LEU A 391 -18.04 6.90 9.79
N HIS A 392 -17.46 8.01 9.32
CA HIS A 392 -16.67 8.91 10.16
C HIS A 392 -17.49 9.44 11.34
N ALA A 393 -18.72 9.91 11.10
CA ALA A 393 -19.61 10.39 12.16
C ALA A 393 -19.91 9.28 13.19
N GLN A 394 -20.23 8.07 12.73
CA GLN A 394 -20.43 6.91 13.60
C GLN A 394 -19.20 6.65 14.48
N ALA A 395 -18.00 6.67 13.88
CA ALA A 395 -16.74 6.44 14.60
C ALA A 395 -16.48 7.51 15.66
N ARG A 396 -16.75 8.78 15.36
CA ARG A 396 -16.63 9.88 16.34
C ARG A 396 -17.59 9.72 17.51
N VAL A 397 -18.86 9.38 17.24
CA VAL A 397 -19.86 9.13 18.29
C VAL A 397 -19.48 7.93 19.17
N ALA A 398 -18.96 6.86 18.56
CA ALA A 398 -18.47 5.69 19.26
C ALA A 398 -17.14 5.93 19.99
N GLY A 399 -16.49 7.06 19.74
CA GLY A 399 -15.19 7.37 20.30
C GLY A 399 -14.09 6.44 19.76
N CYS A 400 -14.08 6.13 18.48
CA CYS A 400 -12.97 5.46 17.80
C CYS A 400 -11.98 6.49 17.22
N ALA A 401 -10.69 6.13 17.18
CA ALA A 401 -9.71 6.85 16.36
C ALA A 401 -9.96 6.54 14.86
N VAL A 402 -9.75 7.54 13.99
CA VAL A 402 -10.05 7.42 12.55
C VAL A 402 -8.78 7.62 11.71
N TYR A 403 -8.57 6.69 10.77
CA TYR A 403 -7.49 6.76 9.80
C TYR A 403 -8.04 6.71 8.36
N HIS A 404 -7.78 7.76 7.58
CA HIS A 404 -8.17 7.91 6.19
C HIS A 404 -6.98 7.60 5.27
N LYS A 405 -7.10 6.53 4.48
CA LYS A 405 -6.09 6.19 3.47
C LYS A 405 -6.04 7.22 2.35
N ASP A 406 -4.91 7.27 1.66
CA ASP A 406 -4.64 8.17 0.54
C ASP A 406 -5.55 7.91 -0.67
N ASN A 407 -5.92 6.64 -0.85
CA ASN A 407 -6.77 6.18 -1.93
C ASN A 407 -8.26 6.55 -1.79
N LEU A 408 -8.65 7.34 -0.77
CA LEU A 408 -10.00 7.90 -0.64
C LEU A 408 -10.26 9.12 -1.54
N GLY A 409 -9.25 9.63 -2.26
CA GLY A 409 -9.39 10.85 -3.06
C GLY A 409 -9.52 12.13 -2.24
N MET A 410 -9.26 12.05 -0.93
CA MET A 410 -9.25 13.20 -0.01
C MET A 410 -7.87 13.86 0.00
N GLY A 411 -7.82 15.20 0.03
CA GLY A 411 -6.57 15.94 0.18
C GLY A 411 -5.93 15.74 1.56
N ASP A 412 -4.61 15.82 1.65
CA ASP A 412 -3.85 15.55 2.88
C ASP A 412 -4.24 16.46 4.05
N GLY A 413 -4.61 17.71 3.79
CA GLY A 413 -5.12 18.62 4.81
C GLY A 413 -6.49 18.23 5.40
N ILE A 414 -7.19 17.26 4.80
CA ILE A 414 -8.51 16.79 5.24
C ILE A 414 -8.44 15.38 5.83
N ARG A 415 -7.50 14.55 5.37
CA ARG A 415 -7.31 13.19 5.92
C ARG A 415 -6.95 13.25 7.40
N LEU A 416 -7.52 12.32 8.16
CA LEU A 416 -7.17 12.08 9.54
C LEU A 416 -6.30 10.84 9.58
N LYS A 417 -5.23 10.87 10.37
CA LYS A 417 -4.26 9.79 10.50
C LYS A 417 -4.01 9.49 11.97
N GLU A 418 -5.09 9.27 12.71
CA GLU A 418 -5.02 9.07 14.15
C GLU A 418 -4.62 7.63 14.47
N PHE A 419 -3.83 7.46 15.53
CA PHE A 419 -3.61 6.17 16.19
C PHE A 419 -4.34 6.10 17.54
N PRO A 420 -4.62 4.88 18.07
CA PRO A 420 -5.56 4.69 19.17
C PRO A 420 -5.17 5.35 20.51
N TRP A 421 -3.88 5.50 20.80
CA TRP A 421 -3.38 6.14 22.02
C TRP A 421 -2.99 7.60 21.84
N GLU A 422 -2.99 8.10 20.61
CA GLU A 422 -2.62 9.49 20.35
C GLU A 422 -3.78 10.41 20.74
N PRO A 423 -3.48 11.65 21.19
CA PRO A 423 -4.51 12.65 21.38
C PRO A 423 -5.30 12.84 20.09
N ARG A 424 -6.63 12.80 20.19
CA ARG A 424 -7.50 12.92 19.02
C ARG A 424 -7.53 14.35 18.51
N GLU A 425 -7.54 14.48 17.19
CA GLU A 425 -7.83 15.76 16.55
C GLU A 425 -9.35 15.87 16.33
N ASP A 426 -10.00 16.76 17.08
CA ASP A 426 -11.39 17.08 16.82
C ASP A 426 -11.50 17.87 15.51
N ARG A 427 -11.78 17.15 14.42
CA ARG A 427 -12.26 17.73 13.15
C ARG A 427 -13.73 17.43 13.01
N ALA A 428 -14.55 18.47 13.17
CA ALA A 428 -15.96 18.38 12.82
C ALA A 428 -16.11 18.12 11.31
N LEU A 429 -17.13 17.34 10.93
CA LEU A 429 -17.54 17.26 9.54
C LEU A 429 -17.81 18.67 8.98
N PRO A 430 -17.52 18.93 7.69
CA PRO A 430 -17.93 20.16 7.04
C PRO A 430 -19.41 20.43 7.33
N GLU A 431 -19.77 21.70 7.53
CA GLU A 431 -21.13 22.10 7.90
C GLU A 431 -22.19 21.49 6.97
N GLN A 432 -21.86 21.40 5.68
CA GLN A 432 -22.69 20.83 4.63
C GLN A 432 -22.98 19.33 4.81
N LEU A 433 -22.25 18.62 5.67
CA LEU A 433 -22.41 17.18 5.93
C LEU A 433 -22.90 16.88 7.34
N LYS A 434 -23.04 17.87 8.22
CA LYS A 434 -23.53 17.65 9.59
C LYS A 434 -24.94 17.04 9.63
N TYR A 435 -25.74 17.22 8.57
CA TYR A 435 -27.05 16.55 8.45
C TYR A 435 -26.95 15.01 8.42
N LEU A 436 -25.79 14.44 8.04
CA LEU A 436 -25.55 12.99 8.09
C LEU A 436 -25.39 12.48 9.53
N SER A 437 -24.93 13.34 10.45
CA SER A 437 -24.79 13.02 11.88
C SER A 437 -26.09 13.16 12.68
N MET A 438 -27.15 13.70 12.07
CA MET A 438 -28.45 13.92 12.70
C MET A 438 -29.44 12.82 12.29
N LYS A 439 -29.26 11.59 12.79
CA LYS A 439 -30.31 10.57 12.79
C LYS A 439 -30.31 9.74 14.05
#